data_AF-A0A1A0M3H4-F1
#
_entry.id   AF-A0A1A0M3H4-F1
#
_cell.length_a   1.000
_cell.length_b   1.000
_cell.length_c   1.000
_cell.angle_alpha   90.00
_cell.angle_beta   90.00
_cell.angle_gamma   90.00
#
_symmetry.space_group_name_H-M   'P 1'
#
loop_
_entity.id
_entity.type
_entity.pdbx_description
1 polymer ?
#
loop_
_entity_poly.entity_id
_entity_poly.type
_entity_poly.pdbx_seq_one_letter_code
_entity_poly.pdbx_strand_id
1 'polypeptide(L)'
;MTEPGDHSALAGDLDGPPRGAIIAAVVVAVAAIVGLLAYAALRQAPADKPVALPLAGAPAPQADSDQCRALLAALPDTMGDFRRATLADPAPPGAAAWLGPTGIDTVVLRCGVERPDDFVVGAPLQMVNAVSWFEASGPSASTWYAVDHGAQATYVALTLPQGSGPTPIQTISELIEKVMPPRPLDPAPAR
;
A
#
# COMPACT_ATOMS: atom_id res chain seq x y z
N MET A 1 -83.45 22.84 -40.82
CA MET A 1 -83.31 22.25 -39.49
C MET A 1 -81.86 21.83 -39.33
N THR A 2 -81.15 22.55 -38.45
CA THR A 2 -79.99 22.12 -37.64
C THR A 2 -78.61 21.85 -38.29
N GLU A 3 -77.66 22.69 -37.83
CA GLU A 3 -76.20 22.59 -37.61
C GLU A 3 -75.17 22.20 -38.69
N PRO A 4 -74.14 23.06 -38.83
CA PRO A 4 -72.77 22.67 -39.13
C PRO A 4 -71.87 22.79 -37.89
N GLY A 5 -70.91 21.87 -37.73
CA GLY A 5 -69.59 22.25 -37.22
C GLY A 5 -69.05 21.47 -36.02
N ASP A 6 -67.88 20.89 -36.30
CA ASP A 6 -66.67 20.95 -35.47
C ASP A 6 -66.48 19.95 -34.34
N HIS A 7 -65.52 19.04 -34.54
CA HIS A 7 -64.58 18.63 -33.49
C HIS A 7 -63.21 18.33 -34.10
N SER A 8 -62.49 19.37 -34.54
CA SER A 8 -61.02 19.35 -34.52
C SER A 8 -60.55 19.93 -33.19
N ALA A 9 -60.02 19.10 -32.29
CA ALA A 9 -58.90 19.44 -31.37
C ALA A 9 -58.77 18.39 -30.26
N LEU A 10 -57.92 17.39 -30.47
CA LEU A 10 -57.17 16.75 -29.39
C LEU A 10 -55.68 16.84 -29.75
N ALA A 11 -55.19 18.07 -29.89
CA ALA A 11 -53.78 18.34 -29.65
C ALA A 11 -53.62 18.47 -28.13
N GLY A 12 -53.43 17.33 -27.47
CA GLY A 12 -52.95 17.30 -26.10
C GLY A 12 -51.53 17.84 -26.09
N ASP A 13 -51.40 19.11 -25.76
CA ASP A 13 -50.13 19.77 -25.50
C ASP A 13 -49.48 19.08 -24.29
N LEU A 14 -48.36 18.39 -24.54
CA LEU A 14 -47.49 17.91 -23.48
C LEU A 14 -46.65 19.12 -23.04
N ASP A 15 -47.23 19.96 -22.19
CA ASP A 15 -46.51 21.01 -21.46
C ASP A 15 -45.44 20.35 -20.58
N GLY A 16 -44.27 20.12 -21.16
CA GLY A 16 -43.10 19.63 -20.45
C GLY A 16 -42.62 20.66 -19.42
N PRO A 17 -42.02 20.23 -18.29
CA PRO A 17 -41.56 21.14 -17.26
C PRO A 17 -40.67 22.24 -17.85
N PRO A 18 -40.84 23.51 -17.42
CA PRO A 18 -40.16 24.64 -18.05
C PRO A 18 -38.65 24.39 -18.03
N ARG A 19 -37.96 24.72 -19.12
CA ARG A 19 -36.52 24.45 -19.29
C ARG A 19 -35.68 24.96 -18.09
N GLY A 20 -36.11 26.06 -17.45
CA GLY A 20 -35.50 26.57 -16.23
C GLY A 20 -35.59 25.63 -15.02
N ALA A 21 -36.71 24.92 -14.85
CA ALA A 21 -36.88 23.93 -13.79
C ALA A 21 -36.00 22.68 -14.02
N ILE A 22 -35.85 22.26 -15.28
CA ILE A 22 -34.95 21.15 -15.65
C ILE A 22 -33.49 21.53 -15.37
N ILE A 23 -33.06 22.74 -15.79
CA ILE A 23 -31.70 23.23 -15.53
C ILE A 23 -31.43 23.34 -14.03
N ALA A 24 -32.37 23.88 -13.25
CA ALA A 24 -32.23 24.01 -11.80
C ALA A 24 -32.08 22.63 -11.13
N ALA A 25 -32.92 21.65 -11.52
CA ALA A 25 -32.85 20.30 -10.98
C ALA A 25 -31.50 19.61 -11.29
N VAL A 26 -30.97 19.78 -12.52
CA VAL A 26 -29.67 19.22 -12.92
C VAL A 26 -28.53 19.86 -12.10
N VAL A 27 -28.55 21.18 -11.91
CA VAL A 27 -27.52 21.88 -11.12
C VAL A 27 -27.52 21.38 -9.67
N VAL A 28 -28.70 21.22 -9.07
CA VAL A 28 -28.82 20.69 -7.69
C VAL A 28 -28.31 19.26 -7.61
N ALA A 29 -28.67 18.40 -8.58
CA ALA A 29 -28.20 17.02 -8.61
C ALA A 29 -26.67 16.93 -8.75
N VAL A 30 -26.08 17.72 -9.66
CA VAL A 30 -24.62 17.77 -9.83
C VAL A 30 -23.93 18.30 -8.59
N ALA A 31 -24.44 19.37 -7.98
CA ALA A 31 -23.89 19.91 -6.73
C ALA A 31 -23.96 18.88 -5.58
N ALA A 32 -25.05 18.12 -5.48
CA ALA A 32 -25.19 17.05 -4.49
C ALA A 32 -24.20 15.91 -4.74
N ILE A 33 -24.00 15.49 -6.00
CA ILE A 33 -23.01 14.46 -6.37
C ILE A 33 -21.60 14.95 -6.04
N VAL A 34 -21.24 16.17 -6.45
CA VAL A 34 -19.92 16.76 -6.16
C VAL A 34 -19.71 16.88 -4.65
N GLY A 35 -20.72 17.33 -3.91
CA GLY A 35 -20.68 17.42 -2.45
C GLY A 35 -20.50 16.04 -1.79
N LEU A 36 -21.20 15.02 -2.27
CA LEU A 36 -21.07 13.64 -1.78
C LEU A 36 -19.69 13.06 -2.08
N LEU A 37 -19.17 13.28 -3.29
CA LEU A 37 -17.83 12.84 -3.69
C LEU A 37 -16.74 13.56 -2.87
N ALA A 38 -16.86 14.87 -2.67
CA ALA A 38 -15.96 15.63 -1.83
C ALA A 38 -16.01 15.14 -0.37
N TYR A 39 -17.21 14.95 0.19
CA TYR A 39 -17.38 14.43 1.53
C TYR A 39 -16.81 13.01 1.69
N ALA A 40 -17.02 12.13 0.69
CA ALA A 40 -16.42 10.81 0.66
C ALA A 40 -14.89 10.88 0.60
N ALA A 41 -14.32 11.75 -0.24
CA ALA A 41 -12.87 11.95 -0.32
C ALA A 41 -12.28 12.47 1.00
N LEU A 42 -12.95 13.43 1.65
CA LEU A 42 -12.57 13.97 2.97
C LEU A 42 -12.67 12.93 4.09
N ARG A 43 -13.66 12.03 4.03
CA ARG A 43 -13.85 10.93 5.01
C ARG A 43 -12.94 9.74 4.76
N GLN A 44 -12.48 9.56 3.53
CA GLN A 44 -11.50 8.54 3.15
C GLN A 44 -10.06 8.94 3.48
N ALA A 45 -9.81 10.20 3.84
CA ALA A 45 -8.57 10.58 4.53
C ALA A 45 -8.58 9.83 5.87
N PRO A 46 -7.74 8.79 6.03
CA PRO A 46 -7.68 8.07 7.29
C PRO A 46 -7.35 9.08 8.39
N ALA A 47 -7.99 8.95 9.55
CA ALA A 47 -7.40 9.54 10.74
C ALA A 47 -6.09 8.77 10.96
N ASP A 48 -4.98 9.32 10.45
CA ASP A 48 -3.62 8.76 10.52
C ASP A 48 -3.19 8.64 11.98
N LYS A 49 -3.68 7.62 12.69
CA LYS A 49 -3.09 7.23 13.96
C LYS A 49 -1.70 6.70 13.64
N PRO A 50 -0.64 7.33 14.17
CA PRO A 50 0.71 6.88 13.89
C PRO A 50 0.89 5.43 14.32
N VAL A 51 1.50 4.62 13.46
CA VAL A 51 1.80 3.21 13.74
C VAL A 51 3.04 3.16 14.61
N ALA A 52 2.90 2.63 15.83
CA ALA A 52 4.02 2.35 16.70
C ALA A 52 4.67 1.02 16.28
N LEU A 53 5.89 1.08 15.76
CA LEU A 53 6.69 -0.12 15.52
C LEU A 53 7.45 -0.47 16.81
N PRO A 54 7.49 -1.75 17.22
CA PRO A 54 8.26 -2.15 18.38
C PRO A 54 9.75 -1.89 18.14
N LEU A 55 10.34 -1.03 18.97
CA LEU A 55 11.79 -0.74 18.97
C LEU A 55 12.63 -1.98 19.29
N ALA A 56 12.02 -3.02 19.88
CA ALA A 56 12.65 -4.29 20.24
C ALA A 56 12.78 -5.29 19.07
N GLY A 57 12.46 -4.90 17.84
CA GLY A 57 12.73 -5.74 16.66
C GLY A 57 14.23 -5.94 16.42
N ALA A 58 14.58 -6.75 15.40
CA ALA A 58 15.97 -7.05 15.04
C ALA A 58 16.86 -5.78 15.01
N PRO A 59 18.08 -5.80 15.57
CA PRO A 59 19.00 -4.67 15.52
C PRO A 59 19.25 -4.24 14.07
N ALA A 60 19.31 -2.92 13.84
CA ALA A 60 19.50 -2.36 12.51
C ALA A 60 20.65 -1.33 12.47
N PRO A 61 21.91 -1.76 12.68
CA PRO A 61 23.06 -0.87 12.73
C PRO A 61 23.35 -0.16 11.39
N GLN A 62 22.86 -0.70 10.27
CA GLN A 62 23.05 -0.13 8.93
C GLN A 62 21.83 0.64 8.43
N ALA A 63 20.86 0.95 9.31
CA ALA A 63 19.61 1.61 8.95
C ALA A 63 19.81 3.00 8.34
N ASP A 64 20.87 3.72 8.74
CA ASP A 64 21.25 5.04 8.22
C ASP A 64 22.30 4.95 7.09
N SER A 65 22.42 3.82 6.41
CA SER A 65 23.29 3.71 5.23
C SER A 65 22.68 4.45 4.02
N ASP A 66 23.53 4.82 3.06
CA ASP A 66 23.07 5.46 1.80
C ASP A 66 22.11 4.57 1.01
N GLN A 67 22.34 3.25 1.02
CA GLN A 67 21.48 2.28 0.35
C GLN A 67 20.10 2.18 1.02
N CYS A 68 20.04 2.19 2.35
CA CYS A 68 18.76 2.21 3.05
C CYS A 68 18.00 3.53 2.84
N ARG A 69 18.70 4.68 2.80
CA ARG A 69 18.09 5.95 2.40
C ARG A 69 17.54 5.89 0.97
N ALA A 70 18.30 5.34 0.03
CA ALA A 70 17.87 5.21 -1.37
C ALA A 70 16.63 4.30 -1.51
N LEU A 71 16.60 3.17 -0.79
CA LEU A 71 15.43 2.28 -0.76
C LEU A 71 14.22 2.99 -0.16
N LEU A 72 14.37 3.61 1.01
CA LEU A 72 13.28 4.36 1.68
C LEU A 72 12.76 5.54 0.84
N ALA A 73 13.60 6.15 0.01
CA ALA A 73 13.18 7.24 -0.89
C ALA A 73 12.43 6.73 -2.13
N ALA A 74 12.67 5.49 -2.58
CA ALA A 74 12.03 4.89 -3.75
C ALA A 74 10.73 4.13 -3.43
N LEU A 75 10.44 4.01 -2.15
CA LEU A 75 9.38 3.22 -1.55
C LEU A 75 7.97 3.78 -1.89
N PRO A 76 6.99 2.96 -2.33
CA PRO A 76 5.73 3.45 -2.86
C PRO A 76 4.72 3.78 -1.76
N ASP A 77 3.75 4.63 -2.07
CA ASP A 77 2.63 4.91 -1.16
C ASP A 77 1.67 3.73 -1.01
N THR A 78 1.64 2.80 -1.97
CA THR A 78 0.71 1.66 -1.97
C THR A 78 1.38 0.38 -2.45
N MET A 79 1.00 -0.76 -1.86
CA MET A 79 1.36 -2.10 -2.31
C MET A 79 0.11 -2.99 -2.26
N GLY A 80 -0.59 -3.11 -3.41
CA GLY A 80 -1.92 -3.70 -3.43
C GLY A 80 -2.90 -2.87 -2.58
N ASP A 81 -3.60 -3.53 -1.66
CA ASP A 81 -4.56 -2.89 -0.75
C ASP A 81 -3.90 -2.23 0.47
N PHE A 82 -2.59 -2.38 0.64
CA PHE A 82 -1.84 -1.77 1.73
C PHE A 82 -1.45 -0.34 1.38
N ARG A 83 -1.75 0.62 2.27
CA ARG A 83 -1.38 2.04 2.14
C ARG A 83 -0.32 2.43 3.15
N ARG A 84 0.64 3.26 2.72
CA ARG A 84 1.74 3.75 3.55
C ARG A 84 1.18 4.45 4.79
N ALA A 85 1.73 4.09 5.93
CA ALA A 85 1.34 4.62 7.23
C ALA A 85 2.40 5.57 7.77
N THR A 86 1.96 6.58 8.51
CA THR A 86 2.84 7.43 9.30
C THR A 86 3.32 6.65 10.52
N LEU A 87 4.63 6.60 10.74
CA LEU A 87 5.22 5.98 11.93
C LEU A 87 5.10 6.92 13.13
N ALA A 88 4.90 6.36 14.32
CA ALA A 88 4.94 7.13 15.57
C ALA A 88 6.36 7.58 15.91
N ASP A 89 6.48 8.76 16.51
CA ASP A 89 7.76 9.29 16.97
C ASP A 89 8.22 8.63 18.28
N PRO A 90 9.52 8.29 18.43
CA PRO A 90 10.55 8.37 17.39
C PRO A 90 10.44 7.20 16.39
N ALA A 91 10.38 7.53 15.10
CA ALA A 91 10.39 6.52 14.06
C ALA A 91 11.76 5.83 13.98
N PRO A 92 11.84 4.48 13.97
CA PRO A 92 13.10 3.79 13.78
C PRO A 92 13.72 4.15 12.42
N PRO A 93 15.03 4.43 12.34
CA PRO A 93 15.69 4.63 11.05
C PRO A 93 15.54 3.37 10.20
N GLY A 94 15.58 3.53 8.87
CA GLY A 94 15.47 2.40 7.95
C GLY A 94 14.08 1.74 7.91
N ALA A 95 13.07 2.28 8.58
CA ALA A 95 11.75 1.65 8.70
C ALA A 95 10.65 2.32 7.86
N ALA A 96 9.72 1.51 7.37
CA ALA A 96 8.46 1.96 6.78
C ALA A 96 7.35 0.95 7.10
N ALA A 97 6.10 1.40 7.11
CA ALA A 97 4.95 0.53 7.33
C ALA A 97 3.80 0.87 6.37
N TRP A 98 2.98 -0.14 6.09
CA TRP A 98 1.74 0.00 5.35
C TRP A 98 0.62 -0.75 6.07
N LEU A 99 -0.57 -0.15 6.10
CA LEU A 99 -1.76 -0.70 6.72
C LEU A 99 -2.70 -1.26 5.66
N GLY A 100 -3.23 -2.46 5.91
CA GLY A 100 -4.29 -3.04 5.11
C GLY A 100 -5.63 -2.33 5.33
N PRO A 101 -6.69 -2.68 4.57
CA PRO A 101 -7.98 -1.98 4.59
C PRO A 101 -8.66 -1.89 5.95
N THR A 102 -8.45 -2.88 6.82
CA THR A 102 -9.03 -2.96 8.16
C THR A 102 -8.19 -2.22 9.21
N GLY A 103 -6.96 -1.82 8.88
CA GLY A 103 -5.99 -1.25 9.82
C GLY A 103 -5.40 -2.25 10.82
N ILE A 104 -5.76 -3.54 10.74
CA ILE A 104 -5.25 -4.61 11.60
C ILE A 104 -3.97 -5.19 11.01
N ASP A 105 -4.02 -5.55 9.73
CA ASP A 105 -2.87 -6.10 9.02
C ASP A 105 -1.86 -5.00 8.70
N THR A 106 -0.61 -5.21 9.11
CA THR A 106 0.48 -4.25 8.92
C THR A 106 1.65 -4.91 8.23
N VAL A 107 2.02 -4.41 7.06
CA VAL A 107 3.29 -4.74 6.40
C VAL A 107 4.35 -3.82 6.95
N VAL A 108 5.48 -4.37 7.40
CA VAL A 108 6.59 -3.60 7.95
C VAL A 108 7.86 -3.90 7.18
N LEU A 109 8.55 -2.85 6.73
CA LEU A 109 9.88 -2.94 6.14
C LEU A 109 10.90 -2.35 7.11
N ARG A 110 12.03 -3.05 7.29
CA ARG A 110 13.21 -2.56 8.00
C ARG A 110 14.46 -2.83 7.18
N CYS A 111 15.15 -1.79 6.76
CA CYS A 111 16.43 -1.87 6.07
C CYS A 111 17.59 -1.76 7.06
N GLY A 112 18.69 -2.46 6.75
CA GLY A 112 19.93 -2.38 7.52
C GLY A 112 19.90 -3.19 8.79
N VAL A 113 19.00 -4.18 8.86
CA VAL A 113 18.97 -5.17 9.94
C VAL A 113 20.19 -6.10 9.86
N GLU A 114 20.58 -6.65 11.00
CA GLU A 114 21.63 -7.68 11.07
C GLU A 114 21.21 -8.97 10.36
N ARG A 115 22.18 -9.86 10.14
CA ARG A 115 21.91 -11.19 9.58
C ARG A 115 20.99 -11.96 10.53
N PRO A 116 19.87 -12.55 10.05
CA PRO A 116 19.04 -13.39 10.90
C PRO A 116 19.80 -14.65 11.34
N ASP A 117 19.68 -15.03 12.61
CA ASP A 117 20.46 -16.11 13.25
C ASP A 117 20.29 -17.49 12.60
N ASP A 118 19.14 -17.72 11.97
CA ASP A 118 18.80 -18.98 11.31
C ASP A 118 19.15 -18.98 9.81
N PHE A 119 19.69 -17.88 9.27
CA PHE A 119 20.25 -17.87 7.92
C PHE A 119 21.65 -18.49 7.91
N VAL A 120 21.66 -19.82 7.89
CA VAL A 120 22.84 -20.68 7.85
C VAL A 120 23.03 -21.33 6.48
N VAL A 121 24.21 -21.92 6.23
CA VAL A 121 24.48 -22.67 5.00
C VAL A 121 23.44 -23.76 4.83
N GLY A 122 22.80 -23.80 3.65
CA GLY A 122 21.71 -24.75 3.35
C GLY A 122 20.32 -24.27 3.74
N ALA A 123 20.18 -23.08 4.35
CA ALA A 123 18.87 -22.48 4.60
C ALA A 123 18.08 -22.31 3.28
N PRO A 124 16.77 -22.65 3.28
CA PRO A 124 15.94 -22.51 2.09
C PRO A 124 15.78 -21.04 1.74
N LEU A 125 15.86 -20.73 0.44
CA LEU A 125 15.64 -19.40 -0.10
C LEU A 125 14.52 -19.45 -1.13
N GLN A 126 13.65 -18.43 -1.08
CA GLN A 126 12.65 -18.20 -2.10
C GLN A 126 13.09 -17.04 -3.00
N MET A 127 13.11 -17.29 -4.29
CA MET A 127 13.36 -16.23 -5.27
C MET A 127 12.04 -15.53 -5.61
N VAL A 128 12.02 -14.22 -5.49
CA VAL A 128 10.91 -13.37 -5.95
C VAL A 128 11.51 -12.29 -6.83
N ASN A 129 11.10 -12.26 -8.10
CA ASN A 129 11.80 -11.49 -9.13
C ASN A 129 13.30 -11.83 -9.13
N ALA A 130 14.20 -10.85 -9.08
CA ALA A 130 15.64 -11.09 -9.03
C ALA A 130 16.23 -11.16 -7.60
N VAL A 131 15.40 -11.21 -6.55
CA VAL A 131 15.84 -11.13 -5.15
C VAL A 131 15.61 -12.47 -4.42
N SER A 132 16.64 -12.92 -3.71
CA SER A 132 16.60 -14.12 -2.87
C SER A 132 16.19 -13.75 -1.45
N TRP A 133 15.10 -14.37 -0.99
CA TRP A 133 14.51 -14.14 0.32
C TRP A 133 14.66 -15.35 1.23
N PHE A 134 15.17 -15.12 2.43
CA PHE A 134 15.14 -16.07 3.54
C PHE A 134 13.90 -15.83 4.41
N GLU A 135 13.12 -16.85 4.69
CA GLU A 135 11.93 -16.73 5.55
C GLU A 135 12.25 -17.08 7.01
N ALA A 136 11.98 -16.16 7.92
CA ALA A 136 11.76 -16.46 9.34
C ALA A 136 10.25 -16.48 9.60
N SER A 137 9.66 -17.67 9.58
CA SER A 137 8.22 -17.85 9.76
C SER A 137 7.77 -17.52 11.19
N GLY A 138 6.58 -16.95 11.30
CA GLY A 138 5.90 -16.71 12.57
C GLY A 138 4.41 -17.08 12.50
N PRO A 139 3.72 -17.21 13.65
CA PRO A 139 2.37 -17.75 13.70
C PRO A 139 1.31 -16.86 13.03
N SER A 140 1.47 -15.54 13.08
CA SER A 140 0.53 -14.55 12.50
C SER A 140 1.14 -13.71 11.36
N ALA A 141 2.46 -13.71 11.25
CA ALA A 141 3.21 -13.00 10.21
C ALA A 141 4.55 -13.69 10.01
N SER A 142 5.05 -13.68 8.77
CA SER A 142 6.40 -14.14 8.43
C SER A 142 7.28 -12.94 8.13
N THR A 143 8.55 -12.99 8.56
CA THR A 143 9.54 -11.96 8.19
C THR A 143 10.47 -12.52 7.14
N TRP A 144 10.52 -11.86 5.99
CA TRP A 144 11.33 -12.22 4.84
C TRP A 144 12.56 -11.32 4.79
N TYR A 145 13.74 -11.90 4.68
CA TYR A 145 15.01 -11.18 4.63
C TYR A 145 15.59 -11.28 3.23
N ALA A 146 15.82 -10.14 2.56
CA ALA A 146 16.59 -10.10 1.32
C ALA A 146 18.07 -10.30 1.65
N VAL A 147 18.70 -11.32 1.06
CA VAL A 147 20.04 -11.80 1.47
C VAL A 147 21.12 -11.67 0.39
N ASP A 148 20.75 -11.26 -0.82
CA ASP A 148 21.61 -11.22 -2.01
C ASP A 148 21.78 -9.83 -2.62
N HIS A 149 21.29 -8.78 -1.97
CA HIS A 149 21.44 -7.39 -2.39
C HIS A 149 21.92 -6.49 -1.24
N GLY A 150 22.52 -5.35 -1.60
CA GLY A 150 23.00 -4.32 -0.67
C GLY A 150 24.50 -4.42 -0.35
N ALA A 151 24.91 -3.78 0.73
CA ALA A 151 26.27 -3.82 1.25
C ALA A 151 26.49 -5.04 2.16
N GLN A 152 27.75 -5.34 2.45
CA GLN A 152 28.10 -6.38 3.41
C GLN A 152 27.40 -6.12 4.75
N ALA A 153 26.88 -7.18 5.38
CA ALA A 153 26.13 -7.12 6.63
C ALA A 153 24.88 -6.20 6.63
N THR A 154 24.35 -5.84 5.46
CA THR A 154 23.09 -5.09 5.32
C THR A 154 22.02 -6.03 4.77
N TYR A 155 20.94 -6.20 5.53
CA TYR A 155 19.78 -7.01 5.12
C TYR A 155 18.52 -6.16 5.17
N VAL A 156 17.55 -6.48 4.31
CA VAL A 156 16.23 -5.85 4.30
C VAL A 156 15.22 -6.88 4.81
N ALA A 157 14.57 -6.58 5.93
CA ALA A 157 13.49 -7.38 6.49
C ALA A 157 12.15 -6.82 6.05
N LEU A 158 11.27 -7.70 5.57
CA LEU A 158 9.89 -7.42 5.20
C LEU A 158 8.97 -8.37 5.98
N THR A 159 8.27 -7.85 6.98
CA THR A 159 7.28 -8.60 7.75
C THR A 159 5.93 -8.51 7.06
N LEU A 160 5.35 -9.67 6.74
CA LEU A 160 4.09 -9.83 6.04
C LEU A 160 3.09 -10.58 6.92
N PRO A 161 1.91 -9.99 7.22
CA PRO A 161 0.78 -10.71 7.78
C PRO A 161 0.37 -11.91 6.93
N GLN A 162 -0.24 -12.92 7.56
CA GLN A 162 -0.85 -14.01 6.81
C GLN A 162 -1.92 -13.47 5.86
N GLY A 163 -1.95 -13.95 4.61
CA GLY A 163 -2.92 -13.50 3.62
C GLY A 163 -2.64 -12.15 2.96
N SER A 164 -1.44 -11.57 3.14
CA SER A 164 -1.02 -10.31 2.47
C SER A 164 -1.02 -10.37 0.94
N GLY A 165 -1.09 -11.57 0.36
CA GLY A 165 -0.86 -11.80 -1.06
C GLY A 165 0.60 -11.57 -1.47
N PRO A 166 0.93 -11.75 -2.76
CA PRO A 166 2.30 -11.66 -3.26
C PRO A 166 2.76 -10.22 -3.53
N THR A 167 1.83 -9.26 -3.66
CA THR A 167 2.14 -7.91 -4.13
C THR A 167 3.19 -7.19 -3.28
N PRO A 168 3.12 -7.17 -1.94
CA PRO A 168 4.14 -6.47 -1.14
C PRO A 168 5.57 -6.98 -1.39
N ILE A 169 5.78 -8.31 -1.39
CA ILE A 169 7.12 -8.87 -1.59
C ILE A 169 7.61 -8.67 -3.04
N GLN A 170 6.73 -8.74 -4.03
CA GLN A 170 7.08 -8.48 -5.43
C GLN A 170 7.52 -7.02 -5.63
N THR A 171 6.72 -6.06 -5.15
CA THR A 171 7.03 -4.63 -5.27
C THR A 171 8.35 -4.27 -4.57
N ILE A 172 8.58 -4.79 -3.37
CA ILE A 172 9.85 -4.54 -2.66
C ILE A 172 11.02 -5.22 -3.38
N SER A 173 10.83 -6.41 -3.96
CA SER A 173 11.89 -7.08 -4.73
C SER A 173 12.33 -6.24 -5.94
N GLU A 174 11.37 -5.67 -6.70
CA GLU A 174 11.68 -4.78 -7.84
C GLU A 174 12.46 -3.54 -7.41
N LEU A 175 12.12 -2.97 -6.25
CA LEU A 175 12.83 -1.82 -5.71
C LEU A 175 14.24 -2.17 -5.26
N ILE A 176 14.42 -3.28 -4.56
CA ILE A 176 15.74 -3.76 -4.12
C ILE A 176 16.63 -3.97 -5.35
N GLU A 177 16.15 -4.68 -6.37
CA GLU A 177 16.88 -4.91 -7.63
C GLU A 177 17.31 -3.59 -8.29
N LYS A 178 16.45 -2.56 -8.24
CA LYS A 178 16.72 -1.26 -8.86
C LYS A 178 17.71 -0.40 -8.09
N VAL A 179 17.67 -0.42 -6.75
CA VAL A 179 18.37 0.59 -5.91
C VAL A 179 19.53 0.02 -5.11
N MET A 180 19.62 -1.31 -4.99
CA MET A 180 20.69 -1.98 -4.25
C MET A 180 21.48 -2.88 -5.20
N PRO A 181 22.81 -2.86 -5.14
CA PRO A 181 23.63 -3.74 -5.97
C PRO A 181 23.48 -5.21 -5.51
N PRO A 182 23.54 -6.19 -6.43
CA PRO A 182 23.62 -7.59 -6.04
C PRO A 182 24.94 -7.87 -5.31
N ARG A 183 24.91 -8.81 -4.37
CA ARG A 183 26.06 -9.27 -3.60
C ARG A 183 26.02 -10.79 -3.40
N PRO A 184 27.16 -11.45 -3.16
CA PRO A 184 27.18 -12.84 -2.77
C PRO A 184 26.40 -13.08 -1.45
N LEU A 185 25.80 -14.26 -1.35
CA LEU A 185 25.19 -14.75 -0.11
C LEU A 185 26.28 -14.92 0.96
N ASP A 186 25.95 -14.53 2.21
CA ASP A 186 26.81 -14.66 3.38
C ASP A 186 26.05 -15.33 4.55
N PRO A 187 25.66 -16.60 4.40
CA PRO A 187 25.04 -17.35 5.48
C PRO A 187 26.05 -17.69 6.57
N ALA A 188 25.59 -17.84 7.81
CA ALA A 188 26.41 -18.40 8.88
C ALA A 188 26.75 -19.89 8.59
N PRO A 189 27.83 -20.45 9.16
CA PRO A 189 28.11 -21.88 9.05
C PRO A 189 26.91 -22.75 9.46
N ALA A 190 26.78 -23.93 8.86
CA ALA A 190 25.79 -24.91 9.29
C ALA A 190 26.02 -25.30 10.76
N ARG A 191 24.93 -25.51 11.51
CA ARG A 191 24.97 -26.02 12.89
C ARG A 191 25.18 -27.52 12.92
#